data_AF-A0A2E3LWU9-F1
#
_entry.id   AF-A0A2E3LWU9-F1
#
_cell.length_a   1.000
_cell.length_b   1.000
_cell.length_c   1.000
_cell.angle_alpha   90.00
_cell.angle_beta   90.00
_cell.angle_gamma   90.00
#
_symmetry.space_group_name_H-M   'P 1'
#
loop_
_entity.id
_entity.type
_entity.pdbx_description
1 polymer ?
#
loop_
_entity_poly.entity_id
_entity_poly.type
_entity_poly.pdbx_seq_one_letter_code
_entity_poly.pdbx_strand_id
1 'polypeptide(L)'
;MSNSDTEMSKKEMLFRLLKKEAQYYNAILDLVKEEAFKLGNESTCNEVLPLIKKREILFSCIQEIEKALTPLKNDWKKDSNSLDPFTTQVKQQLLENDLILEQILKQDQENQKSMKKYLQNLKSTKN
;
A
#
# COMPACT_ATOMS: atom_id res chain seq x y z
N MET A 1 -4.43 -16.21 -34.75
CA MET A 1 -4.70 -15.36 -33.57
C MET A 1 -3.61 -14.30 -33.55
N SER A 2 -3.99 -13.03 -33.68
CA SER A 2 -3.08 -11.91 -33.90
C SER A 2 -2.37 -11.49 -32.61
N ASN A 3 -1.09 -11.13 -32.71
CA ASN A 3 -0.27 -10.62 -31.59
C ASN A 3 -0.89 -9.39 -30.88
N SER A 4 -1.77 -8.64 -31.56
CA SER A 4 -2.50 -7.50 -31.03
C SER A 4 -3.42 -7.84 -29.86
N ASP A 5 -4.08 -9.00 -29.91
CA ASP A 5 -5.14 -9.36 -28.96
C ASP A 5 -4.54 -9.78 -27.62
N THR A 6 -3.38 -10.44 -27.68
CA THR A 6 -2.57 -10.82 -26.51
C THR A 6 -1.94 -9.59 -25.83
N GLU A 7 -1.49 -8.61 -26.61
CA GLU A 7 -0.86 -7.40 -26.08
C GLU A 7 -1.86 -6.48 -25.39
N MET A 8 -3.05 -6.30 -25.98
CA MET A 8 -4.15 -5.57 -25.37
C MET A 8 -4.59 -6.20 -24.04
N SER A 9 -4.65 -7.54 -23.98
CA SER A 9 -4.95 -8.29 -22.75
C SER A 9 -3.90 -8.06 -21.64
N LYS A 10 -2.61 -8.01 -21.98
CA LYS A 10 -1.53 -7.72 -21.01
C LYS A 10 -1.60 -6.29 -20.46
N LYS A 11 -1.85 -5.30 -21.33
CA LYS A 11 -1.99 -3.88 -20.96
C LYS A 11 -3.16 -3.67 -20.00
N GLU A 12 -4.33 -4.22 -20.33
CA GLU A 12 -5.49 -4.15 -19.43
C GLU A 12 -5.23 -4.84 -18.08
N MET A 13 -4.59 -6.02 -18.11
CA MET A 13 -4.29 -6.75 -16.88
C MET A 13 -3.31 -6.00 -15.97
N LEU A 14 -2.28 -5.37 -16.55
CA LEU A 14 -1.36 -4.51 -15.82
C LEU A 14 -2.12 -3.39 -15.09
N PHE A 15 -2.95 -2.64 -15.81
CA PHE A 15 -3.66 -1.52 -15.23
C PHE A 15 -4.67 -1.94 -14.14
N ARG A 16 -5.40 -3.04 -14.38
CA ARG A 16 -6.33 -3.61 -13.38
C ARG A 16 -5.60 -4.04 -12.10
N LEU A 17 -4.44 -4.68 -12.23
CA LEU A 17 -3.66 -5.10 -11.07
C LEU A 17 -3.05 -3.91 -10.32
N LEU A 18 -2.59 -2.86 -11.02
CA LEU A 18 -2.12 -1.62 -10.39
C LEU A 18 -3.22 -0.92 -9.58
N LYS A 19 -4.45 -0.86 -10.13
CA LYS A 19 -5.62 -0.34 -9.41
C LYS A 19 -5.96 -1.19 -8.18
N LYS A 20 -5.85 -2.52 -8.29
CA LYS A 20 -6.09 -3.43 -7.17
C LYS A 20 -5.02 -3.29 -6.07
N GLU A 21 -3.76 -3.13 -6.45
CA GLU A 21 -2.67 -2.78 -5.52
C GLU A 21 -2.97 -1.46 -4.78
N ALA A 22 -3.42 -0.44 -5.50
CA ALA A 22 -3.82 0.85 -4.93
C ALA A 22 -4.94 0.71 -3.88
N GLN A 23 -5.91 -0.18 -4.10
CA GLN A 23 -6.98 -0.44 -3.13
C GLN A 23 -6.43 -1.01 -1.81
N TYR A 24 -5.44 -1.89 -1.86
CA TYR A 24 -4.79 -2.40 -0.65
C TYR A 24 -3.98 -1.31 0.05
N TYR A 25 -3.29 -0.45 -0.69
CA TYR A 25 -2.60 0.70 -0.07
C TYR A 25 -3.59 1.64 0.62
N ASN A 26 -4.72 1.98 0.00
CA ASN A 26 -5.74 2.79 0.65
C ASN A 26 -6.29 2.13 1.93
N ALA A 27 -6.55 0.82 1.90
CA ALA A 27 -6.97 0.09 3.09
C ALA A 27 -5.91 0.11 4.21
N ILE A 28 -4.62 0.01 3.85
CA ILE A 28 -3.53 0.17 4.83
C ILE A 28 -3.48 1.60 5.37
N LEU A 29 -3.67 2.61 4.52
CA LEU A 29 -3.70 4.01 4.92
C LEU A 29 -4.81 4.29 5.94
N ASP A 30 -6.00 3.70 5.74
CA ASP A 30 -7.10 3.82 6.70
C ASP A 30 -6.75 3.16 8.04
N LEU A 31 -6.10 1.99 8.01
CA LEU A 31 -5.68 1.31 9.25
C LEU A 31 -4.59 2.06 10.02
N VAL A 32 -3.61 2.68 9.34
CA VAL A 32 -2.60 3.51 10.04
C VAL A 32 -3.22 4.79 10.61
N LYS A 33 -4.22 5.38 9.95
CA LYS A 33 -4.96 6.52 10.50
C LYS A 33 -5.82 6.13 11.70
N GLU A 34 -6.48 4.97 11.64
CA GLU A 34 -7.25 4.44 12.77
C GLU A 34 -6.34 4.13 13.97
N GLU A 35 -5.15 3.57 13.74
CA GLU A 35 -4.16 3.37 14.78
C GLU A 35 -3.72 4.69 15.40
N ALA A 36 -3.45 5.72 14.59
CA ALA A 36 -3.09 7.05 15.07
C ALA A 36 -4.15 7.63 16.01
N PHE A 37 -5.43 7.52 15.61
CA PHE A 37 -6.56 7.96 16.40
C PHE A 37 -6.65 7.23 17.74
N LYS A 38 -6.50 5.91 17.75
CA LYS A 38 -6.51 5.10 18.98
C LYS A 38 -5.35 5.46 19.90
N LEU A 39 -4.14 5.60 19.37
CA LEU A 39 -2.98 6.00 20.16
C LEU A 39 -3.11 7.42 20.75
N GLY A 40 -3.75 8.34 20.02
CA GLY A 40 -4.03 9.69 20.50
C GLY A 40 -5.04 9.75 21.66
N ASN A 41 -5.95 8.78 21.73
CA ASN A 41 -6.97 8.68 22.78
C ASN A 41 -6.55 7.79 23.96
N GLU A 42 -5.26 7.43 24.07
CA GLU A 42 -4.74 6.53 25.10
C GLU A 42 -5.44 5.15 25.15
N SER A 43 -6.05 4.74 24.02
CA SER A 43 -6.63 3.41 23.87
C SER A 43 -5.62 2.32 24.21
N THR A 44 -6.13 1.21 24.74
CA THR A 44 -5.27 0.12 25.18
C THR A 44 -4.60 -0.58 24.00
N CYS A 45 -3.43 -1.20 24.22
CA CYS A 45 -2.78 -2.02 23.19
C CYS A 45 -3.71 -3.09 22.57
N ASN A 46 -4.72 -3.55 23.31
CA ASN A 46 -5.71 -4.52 22.83
C ASN A 46 -6.56 -4.00 21.67
N GLU A 47 -6.73 -2.69 21.53
CA GLU A 47 -7.52 -2.06 20.45
C GLU A 47 -6.70 -1.77 19.19
N VAL A 48 -5.37 -1.66 19.36
CA VAL A 48 -4.40 -1.45 18.26
C VAL A 48 -3.96 -2.78 17.63
N LEU A 49 -3.78 -3.83 18.44
CA LEU A 49 -3.30 -5.13 17.96
C LEU A 49 -4.13 -5.73 16.80
N PRO A 50 -5.48 -5.65 16.78
CA PRO A 50 -6.27 -6.11 15.64
C PRO A 50 -5.97 -5.35 14.33
N LEU A 51 -5.60 -4.07 14.42
CA LEU A 51 -5.24 -3.26 13.25
C LEU A 51 -3.92 -3.72 12.65
N ILE A 52 -2.93 -4.05 13.49
CA ILE A 52 -1.66 -4.63 13.06
C ILE A 52 -1.90 -5.93 12.30
N LYS A 53 -2.71 -6.85 12.85
CA LYS A 53 -3.05 -8.13 12.20
C LYS A 53 -3.73 -7.94 10.85
N LYS A 54 -4.67 -6.98 10.75
CA LYS A 54 -5.32 -6.65 9.46
C LYS A 54 -4.30 -6.16 8.42
N ARG A 55 -3.32 -5.36 8.82
CA ARG A 55 -2.25 -4.90 7.92
C ARG A 55 -1.37 -6.04 7.42
N GLU A 56 -1.02 -7.01 8.26
CA GLU A 56 -0.23 -8.19 7.86
C GLU A 56 -0.92 -9.00 6.75
N ILE A 57 -2.25 -9.14 6.84
CA ILE A 57 -3.07 -9.77 5.79
C ILE A 57 -2.99 -8.96 4.50
N LEU A 58 -3.18 -7.64 4.57
CA LEU A 58 -3.11 -6.77 3.39
C LEU A 58 -1.73 -6.78 2.73
N PHE A 59 -0.65 -6.83 3.51
CA PHE A 59 0.71 -6.99 2.98
C PHE A 59 0.88 -8.31 2.25
N SER A 60 0.31 -9.40 2.77
CA SER A 60 0.31 -10.70 2.09
C SER A 60 -0.43 -10.62 0.75
N CYS A 61 -1.59 -9.97 0.71
CA CYS A 61 -2.33 -9.73 -0.53
C CYS A 61 -1.55 -8.88 -1.55
N ILE A 62 -0.81 -7.88 -1.10
CA ILE A 62 0.07 -7.06 -1.97
C ILE A 62 1.19 -7.93 -2.52
N GLN A 63 1.84 -8.76 -1.70
CA GLN A 63 2.90 -9.67 -2.16
C GLN A 63 2.40 -10.65 -3.22
N GLU A 64 1.17 -11.15 -3.10
CA GLU A 64 0.55 -11.99 -4.11
C GLU A 64 0.31 -11.25 -5.43
N ILE A 65 -0.22 -10.02 -5.36
CA ILE A 65 -0.41 -9.19 -6.55
C ILE A 65 0.94 -8.84 -7.20
N GLU A 66 1.97 -8.54 -6.40
CA GLU A 66 3.26 -8.11 -6.93
C GLU A 66 3.96 -9.21 -7.74
N LYS A 67 3.72 -10.48 -7.39
CA LYS A 67 4.17 -11.63 -8.21
C LYS A 67 3.56 -11.62 -9.61
N ALA A 68 2.30 -11.21 -9.75
CA ALA A 68 1.62 -11.10 -11.04
C ALA A 68 1.95 -9.77 -11.75
N LEU A 69 2.15 -8.68 -11.02
CA LEU A 69 2.50 -7.37 -11.57
C LEU A 69 3.92 -7.31 -12.10
N THR A 70 4.88 -7.92 -11.42
CA THR A 70 6.31 -7.85 -11.77
C THR A 70 6.58 -8.16 -13.25
N PRO A 71 6.14 -9.30 -13.82
CA PRO A 71 6.38 -9.59 -15.23
C PRO A 71 5.71 -8.56 -16.16
N LEU A 72 4.50 -8.08 -15.81
CA LEU A 72 3.78 -7.09 -16.60
C LEU A 72 4.44 -5.71 -16.56
N LYS A 73 4.94 -5.28 -15.39
CA LYS A 73 5.73 -4.05 -15.21
C LYS A 73 7.03 -4.15 -16.04
N ASN A 74 7.70 -5.30 -16.04
CA ASN A 74 8.93 -5.51 -16.81
C ASN A 74 8.71 -5.50 -18.32
N ASP A 75 7.60 -6.07 -18.81
CA ASP A 75 7.22 -6.00 -20.21
C ASP A 75 6.89 -4.54 -20.60
N TRP A 76 6.10 -3.84 -19.79
CA TRP A 76 5.73 -2.44 -20.04
C TRP A 76 6.92 -1.46 -20.01
N LYS A 77 7.94 -1.70 -19.16
CA LYS A 77 9.15 -0.87 -19.08
C LYS A 77 9.89 -0.72 -20.42
N LYS A 78 9.72 -1.66 -21.34
CA LYS A 78 10.32 -1.58 -22.69
C LYS A 78 9.69 -0.44 -23.51
N ASP A 79 8.42 -0.14 -23.24
CA ASP A 79 7.62 0.87 -23.94
C ASP A 79 7.33 2.10 -23.06
N SER A 80 7.88 2.17 -21.84
CA SER A 80 7.51 3.20 -20.85
C SER A 80 7.87 4.63 -21.26
N ASN A 81 8.69 4.82 -22.30
CA ASN A 81 9.00 6.15 -22.85
C ASN A 81 8.01 6.61 -23.92
N SER A 82 7.08 5.75 -24.34
CA SER A 82 6.01 6.10 -25.24
C SER A 82 5.11 7.20 -24.65
N LEU A 83 4.59 8.05 -25.54
CA LEU A 83 3.60 9.09 -25.22
C LEU A 83 2.16 8.62 -25.48
N ASP A 84 1.96 7.31 -25.67
CA ASP A 84 0.62 6.78 -25.88
C ASP A 84 -0.26 6.97 -24.62
N PRO A 85 -1.60 7.08 -24.80
CA PRO A 85 -2.52 7.32 -23.70
C PRO A 85 -2.46 6.26 -22.60
N PHE A 86 -2.22 4.99 -22.95
CA PHE A 86 -2.16 3.91 -21.96
C PHE A 86 -0.90 4.03 -21.10
N THR A 87 0.26 4.26 -21.70
CA THR A 87 1.51 4.49 -20.96
C THR A 87 1.40 5.69 -20.02
N THR A 88 0.70 6.74 -20.44
CA THR A 88 0.43 7.92 -19.59
C THR A 88 -0.45 7.54 -18.38
N GLN A 89 -1.51 6.75 -18.59
CA GLN A 89 -2.37 6.27 -17.50
C GLN A 89 -1.62 5.38 -16.51
N VAL A 90 -0.76 4.49 -16.99
CA VAL A 90 0.07 3.63 -16.12
C VAL A 90 1.02 4.47 -15.26
N LYS A 91 1.70 5.46 -15.85
CA LYS A 91 2.58 6.39 -15.11
C LYS A 91 1.82 7.15 -14.04
N GLN A 92 0.65 7.69 -14.39
CA GLN A 92 -0.20 8.41 -13.45
C GLN A 92 -0.62 7.51 -12.29
N GLN A 93 -1.00 6.27 -12.56
CA GLN A 93 -1.37 5.32 -11.50
C GLN A 93 -0.20 4.97 -10.58
N LEU A 94 1.01 4.81 -11.13
CA LEU A 94 2.21 4.54 -10.34
C LEU A 94 2.53 5.73 -9.42
N LEU A 95 2.44 6.96 -9.93
CA LEU A 95 2.60 8.17 -9.12
C LEU A 95 1.56 8.25 -7.99
N GLU A 96 0.30 7.94 -8.28
CA GLU A 96 -0.75 7.88 -7.25
C GLU A 96 -0.44 6.82 -6.18
N ASN A 97 0.06 5.65 -6.58
CA ASN A 97 0.46 4.60 -5.65
C ASN A 97 1.63 5.05 -4.76
N ASP A 98 2.64 5.69 -5.34
CA ASP A 98 3.80 6.22 -4.61
C ASP A 98 3.37 7.27 -3.57
N LEU A 99 2.47 8.19 -3.94
CA LEU A 99 1.94 9.19 -3.02
C LEU A 99 1.16 8.58 -1.84
N ILE A 100 0.45 7.47 -2.05
CA ILE A 100 -0.23 6.76 -0.97
C ILE A 100 0.79 6.07 -0.06
N LEU A 101 1.83 5.44 -0.64
CA LEU A 101 2.90 4.81 0.13
C LEU A 101 3.65 5.81 1.01
N GLU A 102 3.96 6.99 0.49
CA GLU A 102 4.56 8.07 1.28
C GLU A 102 3.70 8.47 2.48
N GLN A 103 2.38 8.58 2.29
CA GLN A 103 1.43 8.87 3.37
C GLN A 103 1.39 7.76 4.42
N ILE A 104 1.37 6.49 3.98
CA ILE A 104 1.41 5.32 4.88
C ILE A 104 2.69 5.37 5.72
N LEU A 105 3.85 5.52 5.08
CA LEU A 105 5.15 5.52 5.76
C LEU A 105 5.26 6.66 6.77
N LYS A 106 4.82 7.86 6.41
CA LYS A 106 4.82 9.00 7.31
C LYS A 106 3.94 8.74 8.54
N GLN A 107 2.71 8.28 8.34
CA GLN A 107 1.79 8.03 9.44
C GLN A 107 2.27 6.88 10.34
N ASP A 108 2.80 5.80 9.74
CA ASP A 108 3.34 4.67 10.50
C ASP A 108 4.51 5.10 11.39
N GLN A 109 5.42 5.94 10.89
CA GLN A 109 6.51 6.51 11.69
C GLN A 109 6.00 7.32 12.89
N GLU A 110 4.93 8.10 12.71
CA GLU A 110 4.28 8.84 13.81
C GLU A 110 3.63 7.91 14.83
N ASN A 111 2.96 6.84 14.36
CA ASN A 111 2.35 5.83 15.22
C ASN A 111 3.40 5.09 16.05
N GLN A 112 4.53 4.71 15.44
CA GLN A 112 5.64 4.08 16.14
C GLN A 112 6.22 4.97 17.24
N LYS A 113 6.33 6.29 17.01
CA LYS A 113 6.77 7.25 18.04
C LYS A 113 5.78 7.30 19.20
N SER A 114 4.48 7.36 18.90
CA SER A 114 3.41 7.41 19.90
C SER A 114 3.33 6.13 20.72
N MET A 115 3.44 4.96 20.07
CA MET A 115 3.50 3.67 20.75
C MET A 115 4.73 3.55 21.65
N LYS A 116 5.91 3.98 21.21
CA LYS A 116 7.13 3.99 22.04
C LYS A 116 6.94 4.84 23.31
N LYS A 117 6.33 6.02 23.18
CA LYS A 117 6.00 6.90 24.31
C LYS A 117 5.01 6.23 25.28
N TYR A 118 3.95 5.63 24.76
CA TYR A 118 2.96 4.90 25.56
C TYR A 118 3.62 3.76 26.36
N LEU A 119 4.46 2.95 25.71
CA LEU A 119 5.19 1.86 26.37
C LEU A 119 6.19 2.36 27.44
N GLN A 120 6.82 3.51 27.24
CA GLN A 120 7.67 4.15 28.25
C GLN A 120 6.86 4.57 29.48
N ASN A 121 5.70 5.20 29.28
CA ASN A 121 4.84 5.63 30.37
C ASN A 121 4.37 4.45 31.24
N LEU A 122 3.97 3.33 30.61
CA LEU A 122 3.55 2.11 31.32
C LEU A 122 4.68 1.48 32.16
N LYS A 123 5.94 1.59 31.72
CA LYS A 123 7.09 1.10 32.51
C LYS A 123 7.34 1.97 33.74
N SER A 124 7.14 3.28 33.63
CA SER A 124 7.30 4.22 34.73
C SER A 124 6.20 4.10 35.80
N THR A 125 5.02 3.56 35.46
CA THR A 125 3.91 3.35 36.41
C THR A 125 4.02 2.08 37.25
N LYS A 126 5.07 1.26 37.05
CA LYS A 126 5.31 0.02 37.81
C LYS A 126 6.33 0.15 38.96
N ASN A 127 6.75 1.38 39.30
CA ASN A 127 7.52 1.71 40.51
C ASN A 127 6.62 2.40 41.53
#